data_AF-A0A536R1A0-F1
#
_entry.id   AF-A0A536R1A0-F1
#
_cell.length_a   1.000
_cell.length_b   1.000
_cell.length_c   1.000
_cell.angle_alpha   90.00
_cell.angle_beta   90.00
_cell.angle_gamma   90.00
#
_symmetry.space_group_name_H-M   'P 1'
#
loop_
_entity.id
_entity.type
_entity.pdbx_description
1 polymer ?
#
loop_
_entity_poly.entity_id
_entity_poly.type
_entity_poly.pdbx_seq_one_letter_code
_entity_poly.pdbx_strand_id
1 'polypeptide(L)' 'MDRALIQFICVRKDHRKKKPLDPSSPFNVAEQGGWAYCPGGEAEGHRWFRTGGITRAALERFVDWPDEDEAEPK' A
#
# COMPACT_ATOMS: atom_id res chain seq x y z
N MET A 1 -8.07 -21.52 -1.89
CA MET A 1 -7.08 -20.62 -1.29
C MET A 1 -7.49 -19.20 -1.64
N ASP A 2 -8.22 -18.56 -0.74
CA ASP A 2 -8.58 -17.15 -0.85
C ASP A 2 -7.30 -16.33 -0.98
N ARG A 3 -7.06 -15.78 -2.17
CA ARG A 3 -5.94 -14.86 -2.38
C ARG A 3 -6.20 -13.65 -1.49
N ALA A 4 -5.36 -13.45 -0.48
CA ALA A 4 -5.40 -12.24 0.33
C ALA A 4 -5.32 -11.01 -0.58
N LEU A 5 -6.43 -10.28 -0.68
CA LEU A 5 -6.52 -9.07 -1.48
C LEU A 5 -5.86 -7.92 -0.71
N ILE A 6 -5.08 -7.12 -1.42
CA ILE A 6 -4.52 -5.87 -0.91
C ILE A 6 -5.69 -4.90 -0.78
N GLN A 7 -6.07 -4.60 0.45
CA GLN A 7 -7.16 -3.69 0.79
C GLN A 7 -6.69 -2.23 0.88
N PHE A 8 -5.38 -2.03 1.12
CA PHE A 8 -4.78 -0.71 1.30
C PHE A 8 -3.47 -0.55 0.54
N ILE A 9 -3.23 0.64 0.00
CA ILE A 9 -1.94 1.00 -0.60
C ILE A 9 -1.41 2.28 0.04
N CYS A 10 -0.11 2.34 0.29
CA CYS A 10 0.53 3.53 0.87
C CYS A 10 0.76 4.54 -0.24
N VAL A 11 0.08 5.69 -0.17
CA VAL A 11 0.21 6.78 -1.16
C VAL A 11 1.14 7.90 -0.71
N ARG A 12 1.78 7.76 0.46
CA ARG A 12 2.73 8.76 0.97
C ARG A 12 3.85 8.99 -0.03
N LYS A 13 4.04 10.25 -0.48
CA LYS A 13 5.01 10.57 -1.55
C LYS A 13 6.43 10.13 -1.23
N ASP A 14 6.81 10.27 0.03
CA ASP A 14 8.13 9.85 0.52
C ASP A 14 8.32 8.33 0.41
N HIS A 15 7.34 7.56 0.88
CA HIS A 15 7.40 6.10 0.86
C HIS A 15 7.29 5.53 -0.56
N ARG A 16 6.48 6.17 -1.42
CA ARG A 16 6.28 5.72 -2.81
C ARG A 16 7.56 5.76 -3.64
N LYS A 17 8.42 6.74 -3.39
CA LYS A 17 9.68 6.91 -4.14
C LYS A 17 10.85 6.14 -3.52
N LYS A 18 10.69 5.64 -2.30
CA LYS A 18 11.72 4.90 -1.58
C LYS A 18 11.77 3.46 -2.11
N LYS A 19 12.99 2.95 -2.32
CA LYS A 19 13.18 1.51 -2.56
C LYS A 19 13.14 0.80 -1.21
N PRO A 20 12.38 -0.29 -1.07
CA PRO A 20 12.36 -1.04 0.17
C PRO A 20 13.74 -1.66 0.39
N LEU A 21 14.25 -1.56 1.63
CA LEU A 21 15.53 -2.15 2.01
C LEU A 21 15.50 -3.67 1.92
N ASP A 22 14.32 -4.27 2.13
CA ASP A 22 14.07 -5.68 2.01
C ASP A 22 12.96 -5.97 0.96
N PRO A 23 13.23 -6.81 -0.04
CA PRO A 23 12.28 -7.09 -1.13
C PRO A 23 11.05 -7.90 -0.68
N SER A 24 11.06 -8.47 0.52
CA SER A 24 9.90 -9.17 1.12
C SER A 24 9.02 -8.26 1.99
N SER A 25 9.48 -7.04 2.28
CA SER A 25 8.84 -6.10 3.19
C SER A 25 7.84 -5.09 2.60
N PRO A 26 7.39 -5.14 1.33
CA PRO A 26 6.42 -4.15 0.87
C PRO A 26 4.98 -4.51 1.26
N PHE A 27 4.74 -5.69 1.87
CA PHE A 27 3.41 -6.10 2.35
C PHE A 27 3.35 -6.06 3.88
N ASN A 28 2.32 -5.42 4.41
CA ASN A 28 2.07 -5.35 5.85
C ASN A 28 0.55 -5.38 6.13
N VAL A 29 0.14 -5.37 7.39
CA VAL A 29 -1.26 -5.19 7.79
C VAL A 29 -1.49 -3.72 8.12
N ALA A 30 -2.49 -3.08 7.50
CA ALA A 30 -2.84 -1.71 7.83
C ALA A 30 -3.35 -1.61 9.27
N GLU A 31 -3.15 -0.47 9.93
CA GLU A 31 -3.68 -0.20 11.27
C GLU A 31 -5.21 -0.35 11.32
N GLN A 32 -5.90 -0.09 10.21
CA GLN A 32 -7.35 -0.27 10.04
C GLN A 32 -7.80 -1.73 9.88
N GLY A 33 -6.86 -2.69 9.87
CA GLY A 33 -7.13 -4.11 9.67
C GLY A 33 -7.26 -4.47 8.19
N GLY A 34 -6.42 -5.40 7.73
CA GLY A 34 -6.41 -5.91 6.35
C GLY A 34 -5.04 -5.79 5.69
N TRP A 35 -4.87 -6.51 4.59
CA TRP A 35 -3.61 -6.53 3.85
C TRP A 35 -3.34 -5.19 3.18
N ALA A 36 -2.11 -4.70 3.31
CA ALA A 36 -1.67 -3.41 2.82
C ALA A 36 -0.35 -3.54 2.05
N TYR A 37 -0.13 -2.62 1.12
CA TYR A 37 1.11 -2.54 0.35
C TYR A 37 1.77 -1.16 0.50
N CYS A 38 3.03 -1.14 0.92
CA CYS A 38 3.87 0.05 0.95
C CYS A 38 5.07 -0.14 0.02
N PRO A 39 5.24 0.70 -1.02
CA PRO A 39 6.40 0.60 -1.93
C PRO A 39 7.73 0.71 -1.19
N GLY A 40 7.81 1.62 -0.21
CA GLY A 40 9.02 1.88 0.57
C GLY A 40 9.30 0.87 1.68
N GLY A 41 8.35 -0.02 2.01
CA GLY A 41 8.51 -1.00 3.10
C GLY A 41 8.69 -0.38 4.49
N GLU A 42 8.25 0.85 4.70
CA GLU A 42 8.40 1.54 5.99
C GLU A 42 7.54 0.89 7.08
N ALA A 43 8.00 0.93 8.34
CA ALA A 43 7.25 0.39 9.46
C ALA A 43 6.06 1.28 9.87
N GLU A 44 6.22 2.59 9.75
CA GLU A 44 5.28 3.58 10.28
C GLU A 44 5.09 4.78 9.34
N GLY A 45 4.20 5.70 9.71
CA GLY A 45 4.00 6.95 8.95
C GLY A 45 3.23 6.77 7.64
N HIS A 46 2.37 5.76 7.53
CA HIS A 46 1.67 5.48 6.28
C HIS A 46 0.49 6.43 6.04
N ARG A 47 0.22 6.72 4.77
CA ARG A 47 -1.05 7.28 4.30
C ARG A 47 -1.74 6.21 3.46
N TRP A 48 -2.73 5.56 4.05
CA TRP A 48 -3.42 4.42 3.44
C TRP A 48 -4.57 4.89 2.56
N PHE A 49 -4.56 4.46 1.31
CA PHE A 49 -5.70 4.55 0.41
C PHE A 49 -6.39 3.20 0.32
N ARG A 50 -7.72 3.17 0.49
CA ARG A 50 -8.52 1.95 0.36
C ARG A 50 -8.74 1.60 -1.10
N THR A 51 -8.31 0.41 -1.49
CA THR A 51 -8.48 -0.09 -2.86
C THR A 51 -9.76 -0.90 -3.05
N GLY A 52 -10.43 -1.29 -1.96
CA GLY A 52 -11.56 -2.22 -1.99
C GLY A 52 -11.18 -3.68 -2.28
N GLY A 53 -9.89 -3.99 -2.39
CA GLY A 53 -9.38 -5.34 -2.55
C GLY A 53 -8.87 -5.62 -3.94
N ILE A 54 -7.56 -5.47 -4.14
CA ILE A 54 -6.88 -5.73 -5.41
C ILE A 54 -5.84 -6.82 -5.28
N THR A 55 -5.52 -7.49 -6.38
CA THR A 55 -4.41 -8.45 -6.41
C THR A 55 -3.08 -7.73 -6.57
N ARG A 56 -1.97 -8.39 -6.21
CA ARG A 56 -0.61 -7.89 -6.51
C ARG A 56 -0.41 -7.59 -8.00
N ALA A 57 -0.93 -8.43 -8.89
CA ALA A 57 -0.82 -8.21 -10.33
C ALA A 57 -1.59 -6.96 -10.80
N ALA A 58 -2.70 -6.62 -10.14
CA ALA A 58 -3.43 -5.38 -10.43
C ALA A 58 -2.67 -4.14 -9.93
N LEU A 59 -2.00 -4.26 -8.78
CA LEU A 59 -1.13 -3.21 -8.24
C LEU A 59 0.04 -2.87 -9.19
N GLU A 60 0.67 -3.88 -9.81
CA GLU A 60 1.74 -3.64 -10.81
C GLU A 60 1.24 -2.90 -12.06
N ARG A 61 -0.08 -2.95 -12.32
CA ARG A 61 -0.75 -2.26 -13.43
C ARG A 61 -1.38 -0.94 -13.00
N PHE A 62 -1.29 -0.57 -11.73
CA PHE A 62 -1.77 0.71 -11.22
C PHE A 62 -0.82 1.80 -11.71
N VAL A 63 -1.13 2.35 -12.90
CA VAL A 63 -0.35 3.42 -13.54
C VAL A 63 -0.58 4.74 -12.81
N ASP A 64 -1.83 5.01 -12.45
CA ASP A 64 -2.25 6.20 -11.73
C ASP A 64 -2.46 5.83 -10.26
N TRP A 65 -1.55 6.30 -9.40
CA TRP A 65 -1.70 6.12 -7.97
C TRP A 65 -2.42 7.32 -7.39
N PRO A 66 -3.33 7.12 -6.42
CA PRO A 66 -3.99 8.21 -5.73
C PRO A 66 -2.97 9.13 -5.07
N ASP A 67 -3.27 10.42 -4.98
CA ASP A 67 -2.45 11.38 -4.23
C ASP A 67 -2.71 11.25 -2.72
N GLU A 68 -1.88 11.90 -1.91
CA GLU A 68 -1.98 11.82 -0.45
C GLU A 68 -3.26 12.46 0.10
N ASP A 69 -3.88 13.36 -0.65
CA ASP A 69 -5.13 14.04 -0.29
C ASP A 69 -6.35 13.12 -0.44
N GLU A 70 -6.26 12.12 -1.32
CA GLU A 70 -7.31 11.12 -1.54
C GLU A 70 -7.25 9.97 -0.52
N ALA A 71 -6.17 9.89 0.27
CA ALA A 71 -6.07 8.94 1.37
C ALA A 71 -7.05 9.29 2.48
N GLU A 72 -7.68 8.27 3.08
CA GLU A 72 -8.53 8.49 4.24
C GLU A 72 -7.71 9.17 5.37
N PRO A 73 -8.26 10.20 6.04
CA PRO A 73 -7.62 10.77 7.21
C PRO A 73 -7.41 9.68 8.27
N LYS A 74 -6.22 9.71 8.90
CA LYS A 74 -5.82 8.76 9.94
C LYS A 74 -6.66 8.94 11.19
#